data_AF-B0JX27-F1
#
_entry.id   AF-B0JX27-F1
#
_cell.length_a   1.000
_cell.length_b   1.000
_cell.length_c   1.000
_cell.angle_alpha   90.00
_cell.angle_beta   90.00
_cell.angle_gamma   90.00
#
_symmetry.space_group_name_H-M   'P 1'
#
loop_
_entity.id
_entity.type
_entity.pdbx_description
1 polymer ?
#
loop_
_entity_poly.entity_id
_entity_poly.type
_entity_poly.pdbx_seq_one_letter_code
_entity_poly.pdbx_strand_id
1 'polypeptide(L)' 'MGKAALFWAQARQQGQPTAGDKTIDGDMILIAQAVTLSVKNLIIVTTNVGHLSKFVRADLWQNISFD' A
#
# COMPACT_ATOMS: atom_id res chain seq x y z
N MET A 1 -1.77 13.84 -4.28
CA MET A 1 -1.72 13.82 -2.80
C MET A 1 -3.07 13.55 -2.14
N GLY A 2 -4.21 14.06 -2.64
CA GLY A 2 -5.53 13.87 -1.98
C GLY A 2 -6.00 12.41 -1.77
N LYS A 3 -5.72 11.49 -2.71
CA LYS A 3 -6.10 10.07 -2.56
C LYS A 3 -5.37 9.36 -1.40
N ALA A 4 -4.12 9.73 -1.12
CA ALA A 4 -3.36 9.15 -0.02
C ALA A 4 -3.95 9.54 1.35
N ALA A 5 -4.36 10.80 1.50
CA ALA A 5 -5.04 11.27 2.70
C ALA A 5 -6.41 10.58 2.91
N LEU A 6 -7.14 10.29 1.83
CA LEU A 6 -8.41 9.55 1.89
C LEU A 6 -8.23 8.10 2.34
N PHE A 7 -7.28 7.36 1.76
CA PHE A 7 -7.01 5.97 2.19
C PHE A 7 -6.49 5.92 3.63
N TRP A 8 -5.62 6.85 4.02
CA TRP A 8 -5.16 6.96 5.40
C TRP A 8 -6.32 7.24 6.39
N ALA A 9 -7.26 8.12 6.02
CA ALA A 9 -8.45 8.38 6.84
C ALA A 9 -9.37 7.14 6.93
N GLN A 10 -9.57 6.42 5.82
CA GLN A 10 -10.39 5.20 5.78
C GLN A 10 -9.79 4.07 6.64
N ALA A 11 -8.48 3.83 6.55
CA ALA A 11 -7.80 2.81 7.36
C ALA A 11 -7.95 3.07 8.86
N ARG A 12 -7.85 4.35 9.28
CA ARG A 12 -8.09 4.76 10.67
C ARG A 12 -9.56 4.60 11.09
N GLN A 13 -10.51 4.96 10.23
CA GLN A 13 -11.94 4.77 10.50
C GLN A 13 -12.35 3.29 10.65
N GLN A 14 -11.65 2.39 9.97
CA GLN A 14 -11.90 0.94 10.04
C GLN A 14 -11.20 0.25 11.23
N GLY A 15 -10.56 1.00 12.14
CA GLY A 15 -9.94 0.45 13.34
C GLY A 15 -8.65 -0.35 13.08
N GLN A 16 -8.05 -0.24 11.89
CA GLN A 16 -6.71 -0.75 11.59
C GLN A 16 -5.72 0.41 11.39
N PRO A 17 -5.27 1.08 12.46
CA PRO A 17 -4.21 2.07 12.33
C PRO A 17 -2.95 1.39 11.81
N THR A 18 -2.52 1.74 10.60
CA THR A 18 -1.37 1.13 9.93
C THR A 18 -0.03 1.72 10.40
N ALA A 19 -0.07 2.84 11.13
CA ALA A 19 1.05 3.40 11.89
C ALA A 19 0.55 4.13 13.14
N GLY A 20 1.45 4.40 14.10
CA GLY A 20 1.14 5.12 15.34
C GLY A 20 0.54 6.51 15.09
N ASP A 21 -0.17 7.04 16.08
CA ASP A 21 -1.05 8.23 15.96
C ASP A 21 -0.41 9.47 15.30
N LYS A 22 0.92 9.60 15.36
CA LYS A 22 1.69 10.78 14.90
C LYS A 22 2.56 10.57 13.66
N THR A 23 2.51 9.42 13.00
CA THR A 23 3.35 9.15 11.82
C THR A 23 2.51 8.96 10.56
N ILE A 24 2.92 9.65 9.48
CA ILE A 24 2.44 9.35 8.13
C ILE A 24 3.08 8.03 7.72
N ASP A 25 2.25 7.03 7.47
CA ASP A 25 2.68 5.70 7.08
C ASP A 25 3.18 5.71 5.62
N GLY A 26 4.47 5.41 5.44
CA GLY A 26 5.09 5.31 4.12
C GLY A 26 4.45 4.24 3.25
N ASP A 27 4.00 3.13 3.86
CA ASP A 27 3.33 2.04 3.16
C ASP A 27 1.98 2.53 2.59
N MET A 28 1.25 3.37 3.33
CA MET A 28 -0.01 3.94 2.86
C MET A 28 0.18 4.95 1.72
N ILE A 29 1.28 5.73 1.72
CA ILE A 29 1.61 6.59 0.58
C ILE A 29 1.88 5.74 -0.67
N LEU A 30 2.69 4.68 -0.51
CA LEU A 30 3.05 3.79 -1.62
C LEU A 30 1.82 3.08 -2.19
N ILE A 31 0.95 2.57 -1.33
CA ILE A 31 -0.37 2.00 -1.71
C ILE A 31 -1.20 3.02 -2.48
N ALA A 32 -1.32 4.25 -1.96
CA ALA A 32 -2.13 5.28 -2.61
C ALA A 32 -1.59 5.67 -3.99
N GLN A 33 -0.26 5.71 -4.16
CA GLN A 33 0.36 5.93 -5.47
C GLN A 33 0.07 4.77 -6.43
N ALA A 34 0.25 3.53 -5.97
CA ALA A 34 -0.03 2.34 -6.76
C ALA A 34 -1.48 2.28 -7.27
N VAL A 35 -2.46 2.56 -6.40
CA VAL A 35 -3.88 2.63 -6.79
C VAL A 35 -4.15 3.81 -7.74
N THR A 36 -3.45 4.93 -7.58
CA THR A 36 -3.66 6.11 -8.42
C THR A 36 -3.11 5.94 -9.83
N LEU A 37 -1.95 5.28 -9.96
CA LEU A 37 -1.24 5.10 -11.23
C LEU A 37 -2.04 4.31 -12.27
N SER A 38 -3.03 3.51 -11.86
CA SER A 38 -3.94 2.76 -12.75
C SER A 38 -3.21 1.92 -13.81
N VAL A 39 -2.02 1.43 -13.47
CA VAL A 39 -1.20 0.56 -14.34
C VAL A 39 -1.73 -0.87 -14.24
N LYS A 40 -1.92 -1.54 -15.38
CA LYS A 40 -2.29 -2.96 -15.40
C LYS A 40 -1.16 -3.80 -14.83
N ASN A 41 -1.51 -4.81 -14.03
CA ASN A 41 -0.60 -5.78 -13.43
C ASN A 41 0.50 -5.17 -12.55
N LEU A 42 0.24 -4.02 -11.93
CA LEU A 42 1.16 -3.43 -10.95
C LEU A 42 1.31 -4.36 -9.73
N ILE A 43 2.56 -4.57 -9.31
CA ILE A 43 2.93 -5.31 -8.10
C ILE A 43 3.86 -4.42 -7.28
N ILE A 44 3.54 -4.24 -5.99
CA ILE A 44 4.50 -3.65 -5.05
C ILE A 44 5.41 -4.76 -4.54
N VAL A 45 6.69 -4.67 -4.86
CA VAL A 45 7.68 -5.60 -4.31
C VAL A 45 8.12 -5.13 -2.92
N THR A 46 7.95 -5.97 -1.91
CA THR A 46 8.21 -5.60 -0.51
C THR A 46 8.51 -6.83 0.34
N THR A 47 9.19 -6.65 1.47
CA THR A 47 9.29 -7.67 2.52
C THR A 47 8.07 -7.66 3.45
N ASN A 48 7.28 -6.58 3.45
CA ASN A 48 6.07 -6.43 4.28
C ASN A 48 4.79 -6.89 3.54
N VAL A 49 4.84 -8.06 2.91
CA VAL A 49 3.76 -8.56 2.03
C VAL A 49 2.42 -8.64 2.76
N GLY A 50 2.41 -9.16 4.00
CA GLY A 50 1.18 -9.35 4.78
C GLY A 50 0.44 -8.05 5.10
N HIS A 51 1.14 -6.92 5.14
CA HIS A 51 0.51 -5.61 5.34
C HIS A 51 -0.02 -5.04 4.02
N LEU A 52 0.82 -4.96 2.98
CA LEU A 52 0.47 -4.27 1.74
C LEU A 52 -0.52 -5.04 0.87
N SER A 53 -0.47 -6.38 0.90
CA SER A 53 -1.38 -7.26 0.14
C SER A 53 -2.86 -7.09 0.48
N LYS A 54 -3.18 -6.48 1.63
CA LYS A 54 -4.55 -6.13 2.01
C LYS A 54 -5.16 -5.02 1.15
N PHE A 55 -4.32 -4.22 0.47
CA PHE A 55 -4.75 -3.04 -0.26
C PHE A 55 -4.39 -3.10 -1.75
N VAL A 56 -3.20 -3.61 -2.09
CA VAL A 56 -2.67 -3.70 -3.46
C VAL A 56 -1.91 -5.01 -3.60
N ARG A 57 -1.89 -5.59 -4.81
CA ARG A 57 -1.05 -6.76 -5.09
C ARG A 57 0.40 -6.48 -4.68
N ALA A 58 0.91 -7.29 -3.76
CA ALA A 58 2.25 -7.16 -3.22
C ALA A 58 2.90 -8.54 -3.13
N ASP A 59 4.20 -8.62 -3.35
CA ASP A 59 4.94 -9.88 -3.33
C ASP A 59 6.41 -9.68 -2.94
N LEU A 60 7.09 -10.77 -2.60
CA LEU A 60 8.55 -10.78 -2.39
C LEU A 60 9.28 -10.64 -3.72
N TRP A 61 10.44 -10.01 -3.70
CA TRP A 61 11.27 -9.80 -4.90
C TRP A 61 11.60 -11.12 -5.61
N GLN A 62 11.88 -12.16 -4.83
CA GLN A 62 12.25 -13.49 -5.31
C GLN A 62 11.13 -14.19 -6.09
N ASN A 63 9.88 -13.76 -5.92
CA ASN A 63 8.73 -14.36 -6.59
C ASN A 63 8.39 -13.70 -7.93
N ILE A 64 9.08 -12.59 -8.26
CA ILE A 64 8.86 -11.88 -9.51
C ILE A 64 9.74 -12.48 -10.59
N SER A 65 9.11 -12.97 -11.65
CA SER A 65 9.77 -13.40 -12.88
C SER A 65 9.38 -12.45 -14.01
N PHE A 66 10.35 -12.12 -14.86
CA PHE A 66 10.13 -11.39 -16.09
C PHE A 66 10.43 -12.35 -17.24
N ASP A 67 9.45 -12.56 -18.11
CA ASP A 67 9.63 -13.27 -19.38
C ASP A 67 10.35 -12.40 -20.41
#